data_AF-A0A2V5L5N9-F1
#
_entry.id   AF-A0A2V5L5N9-F1
#
_cell.length_a   1.000
_cell.length_b   1.000
_cell.length_c   1.000
_cell.angle_alpha   90.00
_cell.angle_beta   90.00
_cell.angle_gamma   90.00
#
_symmetry.space_group_name_H-M   'P 1'
#
loop_
_entity.id
_entity.type
_entity.pdbx_description
1 polymer ?
#
loop_
_entity_poly.entity_id
_entity_poly.type
_entity_poly.pdbx_seq_one_letter_code
_entity_poly.pdbx_strand_id
1 'polypeptide(L)'
;MLIVLGASGGRAPGRDARGTPSSRLHNDAVHRALMPGDRLEELIEGNRKMEQTELDAKTLARLRALTAWAASAAGAGLSVPAAPQLELIAVARSAESAGVGETFVLRWAATMNWLMGQAAFGVVDPHLQLPEELKMPAELRLAVAGPGDAMASGLVAAVPEATRPEATIPAVPAKSAPRVAGKATVPASKLPKWELAAMEQVRDAITHYAKPLQDLRARDANEGDTRLVVTDMLCEGLDYDKFRDLTTEYMVKQDFADYGVRIDKQMVAFIEVKRISQKLNERHLRQVQMYAVNEGVEWMVLTNGALWQAYHLTGGLPVIVNMAFEIDLLGPASLEEKSQAMFLLHREALKRRRIDEVWKHRAVTEPGPLLGLILSETILDQIRKEVKRQTGITTTVEDLSEAIKTGIVDPKLIAKLYRS
;
A
#
# COMPACT_ATOMS: atom_id res chain seq x y z
N MET A 1 20.00 16.57 -68.54
CA MET A 1 18.64 16.86 -69.03
C MET A 1 18.14 18.07 -68.23
N LEU A 2 18.65 19.28 -68.52
CA LEU A 2 18.16 20.31 -69.46
C LEU A 2 16.81 20.98 -69.09
N ILE A 3 16.93 22.26 -68.64
CA ILE A 3 16.09 23.49 -68.88
C ILE A 3 14.71 23.55 -68.19
N VAL A 4 14.26 24.63 -67.50
CA VAL A 4 13.85 26.01 -67.89
C VAL A 4 13.74 26.87 -66.59
N LEU A 5 14.41 28.03 -66.37
CA LEU A 5 14.31 29.43 -66.86
C LEU A 5 13.20 30.34 -66.25
N GLY A 6 13.62 31.56 -65.80
CA GLY A 6 12.82 32.81 -65.65
C GLY A 6 12.86 33.45 -64.24
N ALA A 7 13.74 34.42 -63.90
CA ALA A 7 13.72 35.89 -64.14
C ALA A 7 12.41 36.59 -63.67
N SER A 8 12.32 37.69 -62.91
CA SER A 8 13.01 39.00 -62.83
C SER A 8 12.58 39.70 -61.50
N GLY A 9 13.31 40.56 -60.77
CA GLY A 9 13.90 41.85 -61.16
C GLY A 9 13.05 43.04 -60.62
N GLY A 10 13.56 43.85 -59.67
CA GLY A 10 12.90 45.09 -59.22
C GLY A 10 13.66 45.87 -58.12
N ARG A 11 14.14 47.08 -58.46
CA ARG A 11 15.01 48.01 -57.71
C ARG A 11 14.25 49.10 -56.91
N ALA A 12 14.69 49.36 -55.67
CA ALA A 12 15.14 50.67 -55.08
C ALA A 12 14.09 51.74 -54.62
N PRO A 13 14.47 52.91 -54.02
CA PRO A 13 15.17 53.15 -52.73
C PRO A 13 14.61 54.37 -51.87
N GLY A 14 15.17 54.61 -50.67
CA GLY A 14 15.17 55.91 -49.92
C GLY A 14 14.05 56.09 -48.87
N ARG A 15 14.15 56.82 -47.75
CA ARG A 15 15.09 57.82 -47.18
C ARG A 15 14.84 57.99 -45.66
N ASP A 16 15.90 58.39 -44.94
CA ASP A 16 16.04 59.23 -43.73
C ASP A 16 14.89 59.47 -42.74
N ALA A 17 15.17 59.35 -41.43
CA ALA A 17 15.13 60.47 -40.48
C ALA A 17 15.69 60.11 -39.07
N ARG A 18 16.38 61.09 -38.47
CA ARG A 18 17.05 61.10 -37.16
C ARG A 18 16.07 61.29 -36.00
N GLY A 19 16.39 60.77 -34.82
CA GLY A 19 15.77 61.20 -33.55
C GLY A 19 16.09 60.32 -32.33
N THR A 20 17.08 60.72 -31.54
CA THR A 20 17.23 60.39 -30.09
C THR A 20 16.90 61.65 -29.27
N PRO A 21 16.76 61.63 -27.93
CA PRO A 21 16.71 60.52 -26.95
C PRO A 21 15.51 60.65 -25.97
N SER A 22 15.26 59.66 -25.10
CA SER A 22 15.07 59.88 -23.64
C SER A 22 14.48 58.64 -22.92
N SER A 23 15.29 58.12 -21.99
CA SER A 23 14.98 57.49 -20.70
C SER A 23 13.64 56.75 -20.50
N ARG A 24 13.76 55.44 -20.22
CA ARG A 24 13.11 54.79 -19.06
C ARG A 24 13.87 53.53 -18.68
N LEU A 25 14.28 53.49 -17.42
CA LEU A 25 14.88 52.36 -16.71
C LEU A 25 13.85 51.24 -16.54
N HIS A 26 14.15 50.02 -16.99
CA HIS A 26 14.08 48.78 -16.20
C HIS A 26 14.36 47.54 -17.05
N ASN A 27 15.04 46.57 -16.43
CA ASN A 27 15.21 45.17 -16.81
C ASN A 27 16.32 44.83 -17.83
N ASP A 28 17.53 44.59 -17.30
CA ASP A 28 18.49 43.67 -17.90
C ASP A 28 18.88 42.60 -16.86
N ALA A 29 18.02 41.59 -16.73
CA ALA A 29 18.46 40.29 -16.25
C ALA A 29 19.26 39.65 -17.39
N VAL A 30 20.57 39.50 -17.17
CA VAL A 30 21.48 38.81 -18.08
C VAL A 30 21.04 37.35 -18.19
N HIS A 31 20.16 37.05 -19.15
CA HIS A 31 19.93 35.70 -19.62
C HIS A 31 21.17 35.26 -20.42
N ARG A 32 22.18 34.77 -19.71
CA ARG A 32 23.19 33.89 -20.30
C ARG A 32 22.44 32.62 -20.72
N ALA A 33 22.08 32.54 -22.01
CA ALA A 33 21.53 31.34 -22.60
C ALA A 33 22.59 30.23 -22.50
N LEU A 34 22.41 29.32 -21.54
CA LEU A 34 23.18 28.09 -21.45
C LEU A 34 23.04 27.33 -22.77
N MET A 35 24.18 26.89 -23.32
CA MET A 35 24.20 26.16 -24.58
C MET A 35 23.43 24.84 -24.41
N PRO A 36 22.86 24.25 -25.48
CA PRO A 36 22.07 23.02 -25.40
C PRO A 36 22.79 21.86 -24.69
N GLY A 37 24.13 21.84 -24.71
CA GLY A 37 24.96 20.87 -23.98
C GLY A 37 24.96 21.06 -22.46
N ASP A 38 25.00 22.30 -21.97
CA ASP A 38 25.06 22.61 -20.53
C ASP A 38 23.74 22.25 -19.82
N ARG A 39 22.60 22.40 -20.52
CA ARG A 39 21.29 21.93 -20.03
C ARG A 39 21.20 20.41 -19.99
N LEU A 40 21.86 19.72 -20.93
CA LEU A 40 21.89 18.27 -20.95
C LEU A 40 22.80 17.75 -19.84
N GLU A 41 23.94 18.41 -19.59
CA GLU A 41 24.80 18.09 -18.45
C GLU A 41 24.14 18.42 -17.11
N GLU A 42 23.44 19.54 -16.93
CA GLU A 42 22.65 19.80 -15.70
C GLU A 42 21.45 18.83 -15.54
N LEU A 43 20.83 18.37 -16.63
CA LEU A 43 19.80 17.33 -16.58
C LEU A 43 20.41 15.94 -16.31
N ILE A 44 21.62 15.66 -16.80
CA ILE A 44 22.34 14.40 -16.54
C ILE A 44 22.92 14.39 -15.13
N GLU A 45 23.44 15.51 -14.64
CA GLU A 45 23.95 15.71 -13.28
C GLU A 45 22.80 15.78 -12.27
N GLY A 46 21.68 16.39 -12.67
CA GLY A 46 20.40 16.41 -11.94
C GLY A 46 19.74 15.04 -11.90
N ASN A 47 19.78 14.27 -13.01
CA ASN A 47 19.33 12.88 -13.04
C ASN A 47 20.30 11.95 -12.31
N ARG A 48 21.63 12.18 -12.34
CA ARG A 48 22.63 11.46 -11.52
C ARG A 48 22.46 11.76 -10.04
N LYS A 49 22.07 12.99 -9.68
CA LYS A 49 21.71 13.35 -8.30
C LYS A 49 20.34 12.83 -7.88
N MET A 50 19.44 12.50 -8.82
CA MET A 50 18.24 11.71 -8.55
C MET A 50 18.51 10.19 -8.49
N GLU A 51 19.60 9.71 -9.11
CA GLU A 51 20.04 8.30 -9.07
C GLU A 51 21.00 7.96 -7.93
N GLN A 52 21.34 8.90 -7.04
CA GLN A 52 21.81 8.55 -5.70
C GLN A 52 20.58 8.31 -4.83
N THR A 53 20.05 7.10 -4.94
CA THR A 53 18.99 6.57 -4.09
C THR A 53 19.50 6.57 -2.65
N GLU A 54 19.16 7.57 -1.84
CA GLU A 54 18.96 7.30 -0.42
C GLU A 54 17.96 6.14 -0.38
N LEU A 55 18.44 4.94 -0.05
CA LEU A 55 17.58 3.77 0.04
C LEU A 55 16.37 4.14 0.93
N ASP A 56 15.16 3.98 0.40
CA ASP A 56 13.96 4.15 1.22
C ASP A 56 14.08 3.26 2.48
N ALA A 57 13.48 3.68 3.61
CA ALA A 57 13.66 2.98 4.88
C ALA A 57 13.35 1.47 4.80
N LYS A 58 12.41 1.07 3.93
CA LYS A 58 12.08 -0.34 3.66
C LYS A 58 13.19 -1.06 2.91
N THR A 59 13.84 -0.42 1.95
CA THR A 59 14.96 -0.98 1.18
C THR A 59 16.19 -1.14 2.06
N LEU A 60 16.45 -0.19 2.98
CA LEU A 60 17.50 -0.35 3.97
C LEU A 60 17.20 -1.52 4.94
N ALA A 61 15.95 -1.68 5.36
CA ALA A 61 15.53 -2.83 6.17
C ALA A 61 15.72 -4.16 5.42
N ARG A 62 15.32 -4.25 4.15
CA ARG A 62 15.57 -5.42 3.29
C ARG A 62 17.06 -5.76 3.21
N LEU A 63 17.90 -4.77 2.92
CA LEU A 63 19.34 -4.96 2.81
C LEU A 63 19.96 -5.46 4.12
N ARG A 64 19.55 -4.88 5.26
CA ARG A 64 19.99 -5.33 6.60
C ARG A 64 19.61 -6.79 6.84
N ALA A 65 18.36 -7.17 6.55
CA ALA A 65 17.88 -8.53 6.71
C ALA A 65 18.64 -9.54 5.84
N LEU A 66 18.84 -9.22 4.56
CA LEU A 66 19.60 -10.05 3.62
C LEU A 66 21.06 -10.21 4.06
N THR A 67 21.70 -9.11 4.49
CA THR A 67 23.10 -9.13 4.94
C THR A 67 23.28 -9.97 6.20
N ALA A 68 22.38 -9.83 7.18
CA ALA A 68 22.42 -10.61 8.42
C ALA A 68 22.20 -12.10 8.17
N TRP A 69 21.24 -12.44 7.30
CA TRP A 69 21.05 -13.83 6.86
C TRP A 69 22.29 -14.40 6.16
N ALA A 70 22.85 -13.66 5.19
CA ALA A 70 23.99 -14.11 4.43
C ALA A 70 25.21 -14.35 5.34
N ALA A 71 25.43 -13.51 6.35
CA ALA A 71 26.49 -13.70 7.34
C ALA A 71 26.29 -15.00 8.16
N SER A 72 25.07 -15.26 8.62
CA SER A 72 24.73 -16.47 9.37
C SER A 72 24.90 -17.74 8.52
N ALA A 73 24.35 -17.74 7.29
CA ALA A 73 24.45 -18.86 6.37
C ALA A 73 25.90 -19.12 5.92
N ALA A 74 26.69 -18.08 5.66
CA ALA A 74 28.12 -18.21 5.37
C ALA A 74 28.89 -18.79 6.58
N GLY A 75 28.55 -18.37 7.80
CA GLY A 75 29.10 -18.93 9.04
C GLY A 75 28.78 -20.42 9.23
N ALA A 76 27.66 -20.89 8.68
CA ALA A 76 27.29 -22.31 8.62
C ALA A 76 27.93 -23.07 7.43
N GLY A 77 28.84 -22.44 6.68
CA GLY A 77 29.55 -23.05 5.55
C GLY A 77 28.73 -23.11 4.25
N LEU A 78 27.59 -22.42 4.18
CA LEU A 78 26.76 -22.39 2.98
C LEU A 78 27.24 -21.29 2.01
N SER A 79 27.20 -21.59 0.71
CA SER A 79 27.46 -20.59 -0.33
C SER A 79 26.28 -19.63 -0.46
N VAL A 80 26.56 -18.32 -0.36
CA VAL A 80 25.56 -17.23 -0.38
C VAL A 80 25.96 -16.14 -1.39
N PRO A 81 25.01 -15.31 -1.85
CA PRO A 81 25.33 -14.15 -2.70
C PRO A 81 26.25 -13.14 -2.00
N ALA A 82 27.09 -12.47 -2.78
CA ALA A 82 27.99 -11.42 -2.30
C ALA A 82 27.24 -10.11 -1.99
N ALA A 83 27.82 -9.24 -1.17
CA ALA A 83 27.19 -7.99 -0.74
C ALA A 83 26.64 -7.10 -1.89
N PRO A 84 27.37 -6.87 -3.01
CA PRO A 84 26.83 -6.08 -4.13
C PRO A 84 25.58 -6.71 -4.78
N GLN A 85 25.47 -8.04 -4.74
CA GLN A 85 24.31 -8.75 -5.28
C GLN A 85 23.10 -8.59 -4.35
N LEU A 86 23.32 -8.61 -3.03
CA LEU A 86 22.27 -8.39 -2.04
C LEU A 86 21.70 -6.96 -2.11
N GLU A 87 22.53 -5.97 -2.42
CA GLU A 87 22.08 -4.58 -2.67
C GLU A 87 21.15 -4.50 -3.88
N LEU A 88 21.54 -5.09 -5.01
CA LEU A 88 20.71 -5.13 -6.22
C LEU A 88 19.37 -5.84 -5.96
N ILE A 89 19.40 -6.97 -5.23
CA ILE A 89 18.20 -7.73 -4.86
C ILE A 89 17.29 -6.91 -3.94
N ALA A 90 17.83 -6.23 -2.94
CA ALA A 90 17.06 -5.40 -2.02
C ALA A 90 16.32 -4.26 -2.75
N VAL A 91 16.99 -3.63 -3.73
CA VAL A 91 16.42 -2.56 -4.57
C VAL A 91 15.37 -3.12 -5.54
N ALA A 92 15.65 -4.27 -6.18
CA ALA A 92 14.73 -4.92 -7.10
C ALA A 92 13.49 -5.52 -6.42
N ARG A 93 13.55 -5.74 -5.10
CA ARG A 93 12.51 -6.36 -4.27
C ARG A 93 12.14 -7.80 -4.69
N SER A 94 12.97 -8.42 -5.52
CA SER A 94 12.85 -9.80 -5.97
C SER A 94 14.24 -10.34 -6.27
N ALA A 95 14.48 -11.57 -5.84
CA ALA A 95 15.71 -12.28 -6.13
C ALA A 95 15.87 -12.55 -7.63
N GLU A 96 14.77 -12.85 -8.32
CA GLU A 96 14.74 -13.31 -9.70
C GLU A 96 14.92 -12.18 -10.73
N SER A 97 14.57 -10.94 -10.37
CA SER A 97 14.61 -9.79 -11.29
C SER A 97 15.88 -8.94 -11.21
N ALA A 98 16.80 -9.27 -10.31
CA ALA A 98 17.99 -8.44 -10.03
C ALA A 98 19.12 -8.55 -11.09
N GLY A 99 18.97 -9.37 -12.14
CA GLY A 99 19.99 -9.53 -13.19
C GLY A 99 21.29 -10.19 -12.72
N VAL A 100 21.28 -10.84 -11.56
CA VAL A 100 22.43 -11.50 -10.94
C VAL A 100 22.49 -12.96 -11.40
N GLY A 101 23.66 -13.43 -11.84
CA GLY A 101 23.90 -14.75 -12.46
C GLY A 101 23.16 -15.94 -11.83
N GLU A 102 22.58 -16.77 -12.70
CA GLU A 102 21.49 -17.72 -12.46
C GLU A 102 21.72 -18.78 -11.35
N THR A 103 22.95 -19.21 -11.07
CA THR A 103 23.14 -20.44 -10.27
C THR A 103 23.08 -20.24 -8.75
N PHE A 104 23.41 -19.08 -8.20
CA PHE A 104 23.43 -18.86 -6.74
C PHE A 104 22.19 -18.17 -6.20
N VAL A 105 21.62 -17.24 -6.97
CA VAL A 105 20.46 -16.44 -6.57
C VAL A 105 19.18 -17.26 -6.64
N LEU A 106 19.02 -18.13 -7.66
CA LEU A 106 17.85 -19.01 -7.77
C LEU A 106 17.77 -20.04 -6.63
N ARG A 107 18.92 -20.52 -6.11
CA ARG A 107 18.97 -21.50 -5.00
C ARG A 107 18.31 -20.97 -3.72
N TRP A 108 18.45 -19.67 -3.49
CA TRP A 108 18.00 -18.98 -2.28
C TRP A 108 16.84 -18.01 -2.54
N ALA A 109 16.25 -18.01 -3.73
CA ALA A 109 15.23 -17.05 -4.12
C ALA A 109 14.05 -17.02 -3.14
N ALA A 110 13.52 -18.19 -2.76
CA ALA A 110 12.46 -18.30 -1.77
C ALA A 110 12.84 -17.70 -0.40
N THR A 111 14.03 -18.03 0.10
CA THR A 111 14.56 -17.51 1.37
C THR A 111 14.73 -16.00 1.33
N MET A 112 15.32 -15.47 0.26
CA MET A 112 15.55 -14.03 0.10
C MET A 112 14.26 -13.24 -0.07
N ASN A 113 13.31 -13.74 -0.86
CA ASN A 113 12.01 -13.12 -1.04
C ASN A 113 11.22 -13.09 0.28
N TRP A 114 11.25 -14.17 1.06
CA TRP A 114 10.62 -14.22 2.38
C TRP A 114 11.25 -13.19 3.35
N LEU A 115 12.57 -13.13 3.44
CA LEU A 115 13.28 -12.15 4.27
C LEU A 115 12.94 -10.71 3.89
N MET A 116 12.91 -10.42 2.59
CA MET A 116 12.56 -9.10 2.08
C MET A 116 11.12 -8.72 2.38
N GLY A 117 10.19 -9.67 2.30
CA GLY A 117 8.79 -9.48 2.69
C GLY A 117 8.67 -9.12 4.17
N GLN A 118 9.24 -9.95 5.05
CA GLN A 118 9.21 -9.75 6.50
C GLN A 118 9.90 -8.44 6.94
N ALA A 119 11.06 -8.12 6.35
CA ALA A 119 11.74 -6.86 6.64
C ALA A 119 10.94 -5.63 6.18
N ALA A 120 10.30 -5.69 5.00
CA ALA A 120 9.45 -4.61 4.50
C ALA A 120 8.16 -4.45 5.33
N PHE A 121 7.71 -5.54 5.96
CA PHE A 121 6.58 -5.61 6.87
C PHE A 121 6.92 -5.10 8.29
N GLY A 122 8.20 -4.88 8.60
CA GLY A 122 8.66 -4.31 9.87
C GLY A 122 9.07 -5.34 10.92
N VAL A 123 9.26 -6.62 10.53
CA VAL A 123 9.81 -7.63 11.44
C VAL A 123 11.28 -7.34 11.72
N VAL A 124 11.64 -7.34 13.00
CA VAL A 124 13.01 -7.19 13.47
C VAL A 124 13.74 -8.52 13.32
N ASP A 125 14.93 -8.48 12.71
CA ASP A 125 15.81 -9.64 12.50
C ASP A 125 15.11 -10.88 11.93
N PRO A 126 14.45 -10.78 10.76
CA PRO A 126 13.63 -11.88 10.23
C PRO A 126 14.46 -13.15 9.95
N HIS A 127 15.78 -13.03 9.74
CA HIS A 127 16.70 -14.16 9.56
C HIS A 127 16.75 -15.13 10.76
N LEU A 128 16.38 -14.69 11.96
CA LEU A 128 16.27 -15.54 13.16
C LEU A 128 14.98 -16.37 13.19
N GLN A 129 13.98 -15.98 12.39
CA GLN A 129 12.65 -16.58 12.36
C GLN A 129 12.41 -17.37 11.07
N LEU A 130 13.48 -17.72 10.35
CA LEU A 130 13.38 -18.47 9.10
C LEU A 130 12.69 -19.83 9.33
N PRO A 131 11.66 -20.16 8.52
CA PRO A 131 11.10 -21.51 8.46
C PRO A 131 12.21 -22.54 8.17
N GLU A 132 12.12 -23.74 8.76
CA GLU A 132 13.17 -24.77 8.65
C GLU A 132 13.48 -25.12 7.19
N GLU A 133 12.47 -25.15 6.33
CA GLU A 133 12.58 -25.44 4.90
C GLU A 133 13.40 -24.38 4.15
N LEU A 134 13.35 -23.13 4.63
CA LEU A 134 14.06 -21.99 4.04
C LEU A 134 15.48 -21.82 4.59
N LYS A 135 15.89 -22.62 5.59
CA LYS A 135 17.27 -22.68 6.08
C LYS A 135 18.21 -23.44 5.14
N MET A 136 17.66 -24.14 4.14
CA MET A 136 18.43 -24.95 3.19
C MET A 136 18.26 -24.47 1.73
N PRO A 137 19.29 -24.64 0.87
CA PRO A 137 19.20 -24.34 -0.56
C PRO A 137 18.16 -25.22 -1.27
N ALA A 138 17.56 -24.71 -2.35
CA ALA A 138 16.52 -25.41 -3.12
C ALA A 138 16.88 -26.86 -3.52
N GLU A 139 18.14 -27.11 -3.88
CA GLU A 139 18.63 -28.44 -4.30
C GLU A 139 18.58 -29.49 -3.17
N LEU A 140 18.83 -29.06 -1.93
CA LEU A 140 18.78 -29.92 -0.75
C LEU A 140 17.34 -30.14 -0.27
N ARG A 141 16.40 -29.24 -0.60
CA ARG A 141 14.97 -29.44 -0.32
C ARG A 141 14.40 -30.60 -1.15
N LEU A 142 14.78 -30.67 -2.43
CA LEU A 142 14.34 -31.72 -3.36
C LEU A 142 14.87 -33.12 -3.01
N ALA A 143 16.01 -33.22 -2.32
CA ALA A 143 16.59 -34.51 -1.90
C ALA A 143 15.93 -35.11 -0.65
N VAL A 144 15.23 -34.29 0.14
CA VAL A 144 14.51 -34.70 1.35
C VAL A 144 13.04 -35.04 1.02
N ALA A 145 12.51 -34.52 -0.08
CA ALA A 145 11.20 -34.85 -0.62
C ALA A 145 11.28 -36.13 -1.49
N GLY A 146 10.69 -37.24 -1.03
CA GLY A 146 10.65 -38.50 -1.79
C GLY A 146 9.85 -38.38 -3.11
N PRO A 147 9.81 -39.43 -3.96
CA PRO A 147 9.25 -39.36 -5.33
C PRO A 147 7.75 -39.04 -5.42
N GLY A 148 7.05 -38.88 -4.29
CA GLY A 148 5.64 -38.47 -4.21
C GLY A 148 5.40 -36.97 -3.99
N ASP A 149 6.45 -36.18 -3.71
CA ASP A 149 6.32 -34.80 -3.20
C ASP A 149 6.76 -33.70 -4.18
N ALA A 150 7.01 -34.05 -5.44
CA ALA A 150 7.50 -33.11 -6.46
C ALA A 150 6.45 -32.06 -6.94
N MET A 151 5.30 -31.94 -6.29
CA MET A 151 4.23 -30.96 -6.59
C MET A 151 3.63 -30.31 -5.34
N ALA A 152 4.37 -30.21 -4.24
CA ALA A 152 3.92 -29.56 -3.00
C ALA A 152 5.02 -28.65 -2.43
N SER A 153 5.29 -27.51 -3.09
CA SER A 153 6.17 -26.47 -2.54
C SER A 153 5.34 -25.50 -1.71
N GLY A 154 5.12 -25.85 -0.44
CA GLY A 154 4.49 -25.00 0.56
C GLY A 154 4.11 -25.85 1.75
N LEU A 155 4.98 -25.96 2.75
CA LEU A 155 4.64 -26.58 4.02
C LEU A 155 5.14 -25.73 5.18
N VAL A 156 4.30 -25.75 6.21
CA VAL A 156 4.15 -24.82 7.33
C VAL A 156 5.00 -25.28 8.51
N ALA A 157 5.80 -24.39 9.09
CA ALA A 157 6.40 -24.62 10.40
C ALA A 157 5.36 -24.38 11.50
N ALA A 158 5.07 -25.43 12.28
CA ALA A 158 4.22 -25.36 13.46
C ALA A 158 4.91 -24.57 14.58
N VAL A 159 4.23 -23.55 15.12
CA VAL A 159 4.63 -22.86 16.34
C VAL A 159 4.15 -23.69 17.55
N PRO A 160 4.98 -23.95 18.57
CA PRO A 160 4.56 -24.72 19.73
C PRO A 160 3.55 -23.93 20.56
N GLU A 161 2.47 -24.62 20.94
CA GLU A 161 1.36 -24.13 21.75
C GLU A 161 1.85 -23.79 23.17
N ALA A 162 1.96 -22.49 23.47
CA ALA A 162 2.11 -22.00 24.82
C ALA A 162 0.73 -21.91 25.49
N THR A 163 0.54 -22.70 26.52
CA THR A 163 -0.66 -22.74 27.35
C THR A 163 -0.84 -21.45 28.18
N ARG A 164 -2.12 -21.07 28.37
CA ARG A 164 -2.75 -20.20 29.41
C ARG A 164 -3.26 -18.83 28.93
N PRO A 165 -4.22 -18.24 29.67
CA PRO A 165 -5.58 -18.68 29.93
C PRO A 165 -6.57 -17.78 29.18
N GLU A 166 -7.80 -18.27 29.06
CA GLU A 166 -8.94 -17.62 28.43
C GLU A 166 -9.23 -16.23 29.04
N ALA A 167 -8.84 -15.18 28.33
CA ALA A 167 -9.24 -13.81 28.63
C ALA A 167 -10.23 -13.34 27.56
N THR A 168 -11.51 -13.35 27.95
CA THR A 168 -12.63 -12.84 27.15
C THR A 168 -12.45 -11.32 26.99
N ILE A 169 -12.09 -10.87 25.78
CA ILE A 169 -12.05 -9.45 25.45
C ILE A 169 -13.48 -9.05 25.02
N PRO A 170 -14.12 -8.06 25.67
CA PRO A 170 -15.48 -7.68 25.33
C PRO A 170 -15.54 -6.97 23.97
N ALA A 171 -16.31 -7.56 23.04
CA ALA A 171 -16.64 -6.98 21.75
C ALA A 171 -17.44 -5.69 21.93
N VAL A 172 -16.91 -4.58 21.41
CA VAL A 172 -17.67 -3.33 21.27
C VAL A 172 -18.37 -3.35 19.91
N PRO A 173 -19.69 -3.11 19.83
CA PRO A 173 -20.39 -3.11 18.55
C PRO A 173 -19.88 -1.99 17.65
N ALA A 174 -19.54 -2.32 16.41
CA ALA A 174 -19.26 -1.36 15.35
C ALA A 174 -20.48 -0.43 15.18
N LYS A 175 -20.33 0.82 15.63
CA LYS A 175 -21.26 1.90 15.30
C LYS A 175 -20.79 2.55 14.00
N SER A 176 -21.77 2.80 13.14
CA SER A 176 -21.70 3.52 11.86
C SER A 176 -20.59 4.57 11.79
N ALA A 177 -19.79 4.50 10.73
CA ALA A 177 -18.80 5.51 10.39
C ALA A 177 -19.44 6.92 10.29
N PRO A 178 -18.77 7.99 10.75
CA PRO A 178 -19.22 9.34 10.49
C PRO A 178 -19.14 9.65 9.00
N ARG A 179 -20.23 10.20 8.46
CA ARG A 179 -20.33 10.69 7.09
C ARG A 179 -19.36 11.85 6.88
N VAL A 180 -18.41 11.68 5.94
CA VAL A 180 -17.52 12.77 5.52
C VAL A 180 -18.32 13.73 4.64
N ALA A 181 -18.89 14.77 5.24
CA ALA A 181 -19.34 15.95 4.54
C ALA A 181 -18.39 17.10 4.90
N GLY A 182 -17.33 17.26 4.11
CA GLY A 182 -16.37 18.35 4.25
C GLY A 182 -15.85 18.77 2.88
N LYS A 183 -16.44 19.82 2.30
CA LYS A 183 -15.87 20.51 1.14
C LYS A 183 -14.60 21.24 1.61
N ALA A 184 -13.45 20.60 1.47
CA ALA A 184 -12.18 21.30 1.42
C ALA A 184 -11.89 21.63 -0.05
N THR A 185 -11.90 22.92 -0.39
CA THR A 185 -11.49 23.41 -1.71
C THR A 185 -9.99 23.25 -1.87
N VAL A 186 -9.58 22.11 -2.42
CA VAL A 186 -8.25 21.89 -3.00
C VAL A 186 -8.30 22.41 -4.45
N PRO A 187 -7.30 23.17 -4.94
CA PRO A 187 -7.25 23.55 -6.35
C PRO A 187 -7.28 22.29 -7.22
N ALA A 188 -8.17 22.26 -8.20
CA ALA A 188 -8.44 21.10 -9.04
C ALA A 188 -7.18 20.65 -9.79
N SER A 189 -6.39 19.76 -9.20
CA SER A 189 -5.44 18.95 -9.94
C SER A 189 -6.27 17.99 -10.78
N LYS A 190 -6.25 18.16 -12.11
CA LYS A 190 -6.88 17.21 -13.02
C LYS A 190 -6.36 15.82 -12.67
N LEU A 191 -7.26 14.92 -12.24
CA LEU A 191 -6.89 13.53 -11.97
C LEU A 191 -6.22 12.95 -13.21
N PRO A 192 -5.14 12.15 -13.05
CA PRO A 192 -4.50 11.49 -14.18
C PRO A 192 -5.50 10.70 -15.02
N LYS A 193 -5.27 10.63 -16.34
CA LYS A 193 -6.18 9.91 -17.26
C LYS A 193 -6.40 8.45 -16.85
N TRP A 194 -5.36 7.76 -16.36
CA TRP A 194 -5.47 6.37 -15.91
C TRP A 194 -6.41 6.22 -14.71
N GLU A 195 -6.43 7.21 -13.80
CA GLU A 195 -7.25 7.20 -12.60
C GLU A 195 -8.71 7.41 -12.96
N LEU A 196 -8.99 8.34 -13.87
CA LEU A 196 -10.34 8.54 -14.41
C LEU A 196 -10.86 7.27 -15.12
N ALA A 197 -10.03 6.63 -15.95
CA ALA A 197 -10.41 5.41 -16.65
C ALA A 197 -10.68 4.24 -15.68
N ALA A 198 -9.83 4.06 -14.67
CA ALA A 198 -10.03 3.03 -13.64
C ALA A 198 -11.30 3.29 -12.81
N MET A 199 -11.58 4.55 -12.43
CA MET A 199 -12.80 4.90 -11.73
C MET A 199 -14.06 4.68 -12.58
N GLU A 200 -13.99 4.95 -13.89
CA GLU A 200 -15.08 4.69 -14.84
C GLU A 200 -15.35 3.18 -14.97
N GLN A 201 -14.30 2.37 -15.15
CA GLN A 201 -14.40 0.91 -15.20
C GLN A 201 -15.03 0.32 -13.93
N VAL A 202 -14.58 0.76 -12.76
CA VAL A 202 -15.16 0.36 -11.46
C VAL A 202 -16.64 0.74 -11.38
N ARG A 203 -16.99 1.96 -11.78
CA ARG A 203 -18.37 2.46 -11.75
C ARG A 203 -19.30 1.63 -12.64
N ASP A 204 -18.83 1.32 -13.85
CA ASP A 204 -19.59 0.56 -14.83
C ASP A 204 -19.77 -0.89 -14.34
N ALA A 205 -18.74 -1.49 -13.74
CA ALA A 205 -18.83 -2.81 -13.10
C ALA A 205 -19.82 -2.83 -11.93
N ILE A 206 -19.77 -1.84 -11.02
CA ILE A 206 -20.75 -1.74 -9.91
C ILE A 206 -22.19 -1.69 -10.46
N THR A 207 -22.41 -0.94 -11.54
CA THR A 207 -23.72 -0.86 -12.20
C THR A 207 -24.11 -2.20 -12.82
N HIS A 208 -23.19 -2.86 -13.51
CA HIS A 208 -23.41 -4.14 -14.18
C HIS A 208 -23.75 -5.26 -13.18
N TYR A 209 -22.99 -5.38 -12.10
CA TYR A 209 -23.13 -6.46 -11.11
C TYR A 209 -24.18 -6.18 -10.02
N ALA A 210 -24.81 -4.99 -9.99
CA ALA A 210 -25.86 -4.69 -9.02
C ALA A 210 -27.01 -5.69 -9.06
N LYS A 211 -27.52 -6.03 -10.26
CA LYS A 211 -28.62 -6.98 -10.44
C LYS A 211 -28.20 -8.42 -10.10
N PRO A 212 -27.06 -8.96 -10.62
CA PRO A 212 -26.53 -10.24 -10.18
C PRO A 212 -26.40 -10.38 -8.66
N LEU A 213 -25.83 -9.38 -7.96
CA LEU A 213 -25.70 -9.40 -6.50
C LEU A 213 -27.07 -9.40 -5.78
N GLN A 214 -28.05 -8.64 -6.29
CA GLN A 214 -29.41 -8.68 -5.77
C GLN A 214 -30.06 -10.06 -5.93
N ASP A 215 -29.83 -10.72 -7.08
CA ASP A 215 -30.38 -12.04 -7.36
C ASP A 215 -29.72 -13.12 -6.49
N LEU A 216 -28.40 -13.05 -6.28
CA LEU A 216 -27.70 -13.90 -5.31
C LEU A 216 -28.29 -13.73 -3.92
N ARG A 217 -28.52 -12.48 -3.48
CA ARG A 217 -29.10 -12.18 -2.16
C ARG A 217 -30.53 -12.70 -2.04
N ALA A 218 -31.35 -12.55 -3.08
CA ALA A 218 -32.74 -12.98 -3.08
C ALA A 218 -32.89 -14.50 -2.92
N ARG A 219 -31.94 -15.28 -3.46
CA ARG A 219 -31.94 -16.75 -3.38
C ARG A 219 -31.05 -17.34 -2.29
N ASP A 220 -30.46 -16.49 -1.43
CA ASP A 220 -29.43 -16.86 -0.45
C ASP A 220 -28.34 -17.78 -1.03
N ALA A 221 -27.73 -17.33 -2.13
CA ALA A 221 -26.71 -18.08 -2.85
C ALA A 221 -25.55 -18.47 -1.92
N ASN A 222 -24.98 -19.65 -2.13
CA ASN A 222 -23.86 -20.15 -1.32
C ASN A 222 -22.55 -19.34 -1.58
N GLU A 223 -21.50 -19.65 -0.82
CA GLU A 223 -20.20 -18.98 -0.93
C GLU A 223 -19.56 -19.18 -2.31
N GLY A 224 -19.67 -20.37 -2.91
CA GLY A 224 -19.13 -20.66 -4.25
C GLY A 224 -19.79 -19.80 -5.34
N ASP A 225 -21.12 -19.69 -5.32
CA ASP A 225 -21.86 -18.84 -6.24
C ASP A 225 -21.53 -17.35 -6.05
N THR A 226 -21.35 -16.94 -4.78
CA THR A 226 -20.92 -15.56 -4.45
C THR A 226 -19.51 -15.29 -4.98
N ARG A 227 -18.61 -16.27 -4.83
CA ARG A 227 -17.23 -16.23 -5.33
C ARG A 227 -17.18 -16.05 -6.85
N LEU A 228 -18.10 -16.64 -7.62
CA LEU A 228 -18.15 -16.44 -9.08
C LEU A 228 -18.33 -14.96 -9.44
N VAL A 229 -19.36 -14.29 -8.88
CA VAL A 229 -19.61 -12.87 -9.14
C VAL A 229 -18.45 -12.00 -8.63
N VAL A 230 -17.88 -12.33 -7.47
CA VAL A 230 -16.68 -11.63 -6.97
C VAL A 230 -15.51 -11.77 -7.95
N THR A 231 -15.28 -12.95 -8.51
CA THR A 231 -14.21 -13.18 -9.51
C THR A 231 -14.38 -12.28 -10.71
N ASP A 232 -15.61 -12.18 -11.23
CA ASP A 232 -15.90 -11.36 -12.40
C ASP A 232 -15.73 -9.86 -12.04
N MET A 233 -16.15 -9.42 -10.86
CA MET A 233 -15.87 -8.07 -10.37
C MET A 233 -14.37 -7.78 -10.24
N LEU A 234 -13.57 -8.72 -9.73
CA LEU A 234 -12.12 -8.58 -9.66
C LEU A 234 -11.52 -8.45 -11.07
N CYS A 235 -11.92 -9.29 -12.00
CA CYS A 235 -11.33 -9.30 -13.34
C CYS A 235 -11.80 -8.12 -14.19
N GLU A 236 -13.11 -7.94 -14.32
CA GLU A 236 -13.72 -6.96 -15.22
C GLU A 236 -13.81 -5.56 -14.60
N GLY A 237 -14.05 -5.48 -13.29
CA GLY A 237 -14.23 -4.20 -12.59
C GLY A 237 -12.96 -3.63 -11.97
N LEU A 238 -12.04 -4.49 -11.53
CA LEU A 238 -10.80 -4.07 -10.86
C LEU A 238 -9.52 -4.33 -11.70
N ASP A 239 -9.71 -4.79 -12.94
CA ASP A 239 -8.65 -4.98 -13.95
C ASP A 239 -7.58 -6.02 -13.56
N TYR A 240 -7.98 -7.06 -12.83
CA TYR A 240 -7.09 -8.19 -12.52
C TYR A 240 -7.07 -9.22 -13.64
N ASP A 241 -5.88 -9.61 -14.08
CA ASP A 241 -5.72 -10.81 -14.90
C ASP A 241 -5.91 -12.06 -14.04
N LYS A 242 -6.86 -12.90 -14.42
CA LYS A 242 -7.25 -14.11 -13.67
C LYS A 242 -6.10 -15.10 -13.45
N PHE A 243 -5.14 -15.19 -14.37
CA PHE A 243 -4.07 -16.19 -14.32
C PHE A 243 -2.76 -15.60 -13.78
N ARG A 244 -2.53 -14.32 -14.00
CA ARG A 244 -1.29 -13.63 -13.60
C ARG A 244 -1.42 -12.95 -12.23
N ASP A 245 -2.53 -12.27 -12.01
CA ASP A 245 -2.68 -11.37 -10.86
C ASP A 245 -3.50 -12.02 -9.72
N LEU A 246 -4.28 -13.07 -9.99
CA LEU A 246 -5.02 -13.82 -8.97
C LEU A 246 -4.45 -15.23 -8.79
N THR A 247 -4.36 -15.69 -7.55
CA THR A 247 -3.98 -17.07 -7.21
C THR A 247 -4.95 -17.65 -6.20
N THR A 248 -5.49 -18.81 -6.53
CA THR A 248 -6.28 -19.66 -5.61
C THR A 248 -5.39 -20.69 -4.91
N GLU A 249 -4.14 -20.82 -5.35
CA GLU A 249 -3.19 -21.85 -4.90
C GLU A 249 -2.40 -21.40 -3.69
N TYR A 250 -2.96 -21.63 -2.51
CA TYR A 250 -2.24 -21.90 -1.27
C TYR A 250 -3.19 -22.79 -0.49
N MET A 251 -3.07 -24.11 -0.53
CA MET A 251 -3.95 -25.02 0.22
C MET A 251 -3.06 -26.01 0.99
N VAL A 252 -2.87 -25.74 2.27
CA VAL A 252 -2.24 -26.61 3.27
C VAL A 252 -3.09 -26.59 4.54
N LYS A 253 -3.98 -27.58 4.67
CA LYS A 253 -4.85 -27.83 5.84
C LYS A 253 -5.97 -26.79 6.07
N GLN A 254 -7.09 -27.03 5.37
CA GLN A 254 -8.48 -26.69 5.72
C GLN A 254 -8.94 -25.23 5.96
N ASP A 255 -8.08 -24.22 6.00
CA ASP A 255 -8.52 -22.81 6.13
C ASP A 255 -7.64 -21.87 5.29
N PHE A 256 -8.12 -21.36 4.16
CA PHE A 256 -7.36 -20.43 3.31
C PHE A 256 -8.16 -19.22 2.86
N ALA A 257 -7.43 -18.16 2.51
CA ALA A 257 -7.93 -17.06 1.71
C ALA A 257 -8.39 -17.58 0.34
N ASP A 258 -9.53 -17.09 -0.14
CA ASP A 258 -10.02 -17.41 -1.47
C ASP A 258 -9.10 -16.95 -2.60
N TYR A 259 -8.51 -15.77 -2.44
CA TYR A 259 -7.57 -15.22 -3.41
C TYR A 259 -6.34 -14.60 -2.74
N GLY A 260 -5.17 -14.91 -3.29
CA GLY A 260 -4.00 -14.03 -3.21
C GLY A 260 -3.96 -13.10 -4.42
N VAL A 261 -3.71 -11.82 -4.19
CA VAL A 261 -3.55 -10.81 -5.24
C VAL A 261 -2.07 -10.53 -5.44
N ARG A 262 -1.60 -10.70 -6.68
CA ARG A 262 -0.24 -10.40 -7.11
C ARG A 262 -0.20 -9.19 -8.02
N ILE A 263 0.73 -8.28 -7.75
CA ILE A 263 1.07 -7.17 -8.64
C ILE A 263 2.56 -7.23 -8.90
N ASP A 264 2.95 -7.21 -10.17
CA ASP A 264 4.35 -7.32 -10.60
C ASP A 264 5.07 -8.52 -9.92
N LYS A 265 4.36 -9.66 -9.85
CA LYS A 265 4.79 -10.93 -9.21
C LYS A 265 4.91 -10.92 -7.68
N GLN A 266 4.59 -9.82 -7.00
CA GLN A 266 4.61 -9.75 -5.54
C GLN A 266 3.20 -9.91 -4.97
N MET A 267 3.07 -10.67 -3.88
CA MET A 267 1.81 -10.75 -3.13
C MET A 267 1.54 -9.41 -2.45
N VAL A 268 0.39 -8.79 -2.73
CA VAL A 268 0.03 -7.47 -2.20
C VAL A 268 -1.22 -7.47 -1.33
N ALA A 269 -2.12 -8.45 -1.50
CA ALA A 269 -3.32 -8.58 -0.68
C ALA A 269 -3.83 -10.02 -0.63
N PHE A 270 -4.59 -10.35 0.41
CA PHE A 270 -5.44 -11.54 0.47
C PHE A 270 -6.91 -11.15 0.47
N ILE A 271 -7.75 -11.93 -0.20
CA ILE A 271 -9.20 -11.72 -0.26
C ILE A 271 -9.90 -12.98 0.24
N GLU A 272 -10.85 -12.78 1.17
CA GLU A 272 -11.76 -13.80 1.66
C GLU A 272 -13.19 -13.47 1.24
N VAL A 273 -13.85 -14.43 0.61
CA VAL A 273 -15.24 -14.35 0.17
C VAL A 273 -16.12 -15.18 1.09
N LYS A 274 -17.23 -14.59 1.51
CA LYS A 274 -18.27 -15.27 2.27
C LYS A 274 -19.56 -15.34 1.48
N ARG A 275 -20.49 -16.18 1.95
CA ARG A 275 -21.87 -16.26 1.45
C ARG A 275 -22.52 -14.86 1.43
N ILE A 276 -23.26 -14.53 0.37
CA ILE A 276 -23.91 -13.21 0.16
C ILE A 276 -24.72 -12.68 1.37
N SER A 277 -25.40 -13.56 2.11
CA SER A 277 -26.22 -13.17 3.28
C SER A 277 -25.43 -13.18 4.60
N GLN A 278 -24.18 -13.62 4.59
CA GLN A 278 -23.36 -13.73 5.79
C GLN A 278 -22.86 -12.35 6.21
N LYS A 279 -23.12 -12.00 7.48
CA LYS A 279 -22.56 -10.80 8.09
C LYS A 279 -21.05 -10.97 8.31
N LEU A 280 -20.27 -10.07 7.73
CA LEU A 280 -18.82 -10.04 7.89
C LEU A 280 -18.43 -9.67 9.33
N ASN A 281 -17.41 -10.33 9.86
CA ASN A 281 -16.93 -10.13 11.22
C ASN A 281 -15.44 -10.50 11.35
N GLU A 282 -14.83 -10.11 12.47
CA GLU A 282 -13.40 -10.30 12.75
C GLU A 282 -12.94 -11.77 12.78
N ARG A 283 -13.84 -12.73 13.06
CA ARG A 283 -13.48 -14.16 13.01
C ARG A 283 -13.13 -14.58 11.59
N HIS A 284 -13.84 -14.05 10.60
CA HIS A 284 -13.50 -14.31 9.20
C HIS A 284 -12.16 -13.66 8.83
N LEU A 285 -11.85 -12.49 9.39
CA LEU A 285 -10.58 -11.81 9.13
C LEU A 285 -9.37 -12.58 9.69
N ARG A 286 -9.54 -13.31 10.81
CA ARG A 286 -8.45 -14.14 11.36
C ARG A 286 -7.94 -15.20 10.38
N GLN A 287 -8.79 -15.72 9.49
CA GLN A 287 -8.38 -16.70 8.48
C GLN A 287 -7.33 -16.12 7.53
N VAL A 288 -7.50 -14.86 7.09
CA VAL A 288 -6.54 -14.18 6.21
C VAL A 288 -5.39 -13.50 6.96
N GLN A 289 -5.59 -13.12 8.22
CA GLN A 289 -4.58 -12.44 9.03
C GLN A 289 -3.32 -13.28 9.24
N MET A 290 -3.47 -14.58 9.52
CA MET A 290 -2.32 -15.47 9.72
C MET A 290 -1.42 -15.50 8.47
N TYR A 291 -2.02 -15.60 7.28
CA TYR A 291 -1.29 -15.59 6.02
C TYR A 291 -0.64 -14.23 5.75
N ALA A 292 -1.37 -13.15 6.00
CA ALA A 292 -0.84 -11.81 5.85
C ALA A 292 0.41 -11.57 6.72
N VAL A 293 0.42 -12.06 7.97
CA VAL A 293 1.61 -12.02 8.84
C VAL A 293 2.74 -12.90 8.28
N ASN A 294 2.45 -14.16 7.94
CA ASN A 294 3.47 -15.12 7.50
C ASN A 294 4.14 -14.73 6.18
N GLU A 295 3.40 -14.11 5.26
CA GLU A 295 3.87 -13.66 3.96
C GLU A 295 4.34 -12.18 3.97
N GLY A 296 4.13 -11.45 5.07
CA GLY A 296 4.49 -10.04 5.18
C GLY A 296 3.64 -9.13 4.29
N VAL A 297 2.38 -9.49 4.09
CA VAL A 297 1.42 -8.79 3.24
C VAL A 297 0.60 -7.81 4.06
N GLU A 298 0.57 -6.54 3.65
CA GLU A 298 -0.05 -5.45 4.42
C GLU A 298 -1.58 -5.38 4.25
N TRP A 299 -2.16 -5.97 3.21
CA TRP A 299 -3.59 -5.80 2.88
C TRP A 299 -4.41 -7.08 2.95
N MET A 300 -5.59 -6.96 3.57
CA MET A 300 -6.59 -8.02 3.63
C MET A 300 -7.94 -7.47 3.23
N VAL A 301 -8.70 -8.22 2.44
CA VAL A 301 -10.05 -7.87 2.01
C VAL A 301 -11.00 -8.97 2.44
N LEU A 302 -12.11 -8.57 3.06
CA LEU A 302 -13.20 -9.46 3.40
C LEU A 302 -14.45 -8.99 2.67
N THR A 303 -15.10 -9.89 1.94
CA THR A 303 -16.28 -9.54 1.14
C THR A 303 -17.33 -10.64 1.17
N ASN A 304 -18.60 -10.26 1.02
CA ASN A 304 -19.67 -11.19 0.65
C ASN A 304 -20.26 -10.84 -0.73
N GLY A 305 -19.51 -10.14 -1.57
CA GLY A 305 -19.95 -9.60 -2.86
C GLY A 305 -20.67 -8.26 -2.74
N ALA A 306 -21.59 -8.11 -1.78
CA ALA A 306 -22.29 -6.84 -1.56
C ALA A 306 -21.49 -5.87 -0.68
N LEU A 307 -21.02 -6.33 0.48
CA LEU A 307 -20.22 -5.55 1.42
C LEU A 307 -18.74 -5.89 1.22
N TRP A 308 -17.91 -4.86 1.03
CA TRP A 308 -16.46 -4.98 0.89
C TRP A 308 -15.77 -4.23 2.02
N GLN A 309 -14.90 -4.92 2.76
CA GLN A 309 -14.09 -4.36 3.84
C GLN A 309 -12.62 -4.57 3.51
N ALA A 310 -11.84 -3.49 3.54
CA ALA A 310 -10.38 -3.56 3.39
C ALA A 310 -9.70 -3.22 4.71
N TYR A 311 -8.73 -4.03 5.10
CA TYR A 311 -7.96 -3.91 6.33
C TYR A 311 -6.48 -3.81 6.03
N HIS A 312 -5.82 -2.88 6.70
CA HIS A 312 -4.38 -2.77 6.73
C HIS A 312 -3.84 -3.51 7.96
N LEU A 313 -2.83 -4.33 7.74
CA LEU A 313 -2.04 -5.02 8.74
C LEU A 313 -0.69 -4.32 8.86
N THR A 314 -0.43 -3.74 10.02
CA THR A 314 0.86 -3.17 10.37
C THR A 314 1.65 -4.20 11.16
N GLY A 315 2.84 -4.56 10.68
CA GLY A 315 3.74 -5.46 11.39
C GLY A 315 4.28 -4.86 12.68
N GLY A 316 4.87 -5.72 13.50
CA GLY A 316 5.30 -5.41 14.86
C GLY A 316 4.87 -6.50 15.86
N LEU A 317 5.26 -6.33 17.11
CA LEU A 317 4.86 -7.21 18.20
C LEU A 317 4.17 -6.35 19.27
N PRO A 318 2.82 -6.36 19.37
CA PRO A 318 1.86 -7.13 18.55
C PRO A 318 1.61 -6.52 17.17
N VAL A 319 1.09 -7.34 16.24
CA VAL A 319 0.59 -6.86 14.94
C VAL A 319 -0.70 -6.05 15.14
N ILE A 320 -0.88 -4.99 14.35
CA ILE A 320 -2.04 -4.09 14.45
C ILE A 320 -2.87 -4.21 13.18
N VAL A 321 -4.17 -4.41 13.34
CA VAL A 321 -5.13 -4.47 12.21
C VAL A 321 -6.06 -3.27 12.27
N ASN A 322 -6.18 -2.54 11.16
CA ASN A 322 -7.05 -1.38 11.04
C ASN A 322 -7.90 -1.45 9.78
N MET A 323 -9.20 -1.15 9.88
CA MET A 323 -10.07 -1.05 8.72
C MET A 323 -9.79 0.24 7.95
N ALA A 324 -9.37 0.13 6.70
CA ALA A 324 -9.14 1.26 5.81
C ALA A 324 -10.46 1.80 5.27
N PHE A 325 -11.33 0.93 4.74
CA PHE A 325 -12.68 1.31 4.31
C PHE A 325 -13.66 0.13 4.38
N GLU A 326 -14.94 0.49 4.36
CA GLU A 326 -16.07 -0.42 4.19
C GLU A 326 -17.06 0.21 3.22
N ILE A 327 -17.59 -0.57 2.28
CA ILE A 327 -18.60 -0.10 1.34
C ILE A 327 -19.61 -1.21 1.00
N ASP A 328 -20.90 -0.90 1.13
CA ASP A 328 -22.00 -1.77 0.69
C ASP A 328 -22.48 -1.33 -0.70
N LEU A 329 -22.21 -2.16 -1.71
CA LEU A 329 -22.58 -1.92 -3.10
C LEU A 329 -24.10 -1.96 -3.32
N LEU A 330 -24.83 -2.70 -2.49
CA LEU A 330 -26.29 -2.73 -2.46
C LEU A 330 -26.90 -1.77 -1.43
N GLY A 331 -26.05 -1.02 -0.72
CA GLY A 331 -26.42 -0.07 0.31
C GLY A 331 -26.80 1.31 -0.23
N PRO A 332 -27.08 2.28 0.66
CA PRO A 332 -27.63 3.59 0.33
C PRO A 332 -26.59 4.59 -0.21
N ALA A 333 -25.30 4.27 -0.18
CA ALA A 333 -24.25 5.14 -0.70
C ALA A 333 -24.48 5.45 -2.20
N SER A 334 -24.10 6.66 -2.61
CA SER A 334 -24.16 7.04 -4.02
C SER A 334 -23.23 6.18 -4.87
N LEU A 335 -23.51 6.10 -6.18
CA LEU A 335 -22.64 5.37 -7.10
C LEU A 335 -21.22 5.95 -7.13
N GLU A 336 -21.08 7.26 -6.97
CA GLU A 336 -19.78 7.93 -6.90
C GLU A 336 -18.99 7.49 -5.66
N GLU A 337 -19.60 7.51 -4.48
CA GLU A 337 -18.96 7.05 -3.23
C GLU A 337 -18.57 5.56 -3.33
N LYS A 338 -19.44 4.72 -3.90
CA LYS A 338 -19.14 3.29 -4.12
C LYS A 338 -17.95 3.10 -5.05
N SER A 339 -17.90 3.87 -6.13
CA SER A 339 -16.82 3.79 -7.13
C SER A 339 -15.49 4.28 -6.57
N GLN A 340 -15.50 5.37 -5.81
CA GLN A 340 -14.30 5.90 -5.13
C GLN A 340 -13.71 4.90 -4.13
N ALA A 341 -14.56 4.24 -3.34
CA ALA A 341 -14.10 3.22 -2.38
C ALA A 341 -13.55 1.98 -3.09
N MET A 342 -14.29 1.43 -4.05
CA MET A 342 -13.86 0.23 -4.79
C MET A 342 -12.64 0.48 -5.67
N PHE A 343 -12.46 1.69 -6.19
CA PHE A 343 -11.27 2.09 -6.93
C PHE A 343 -9.97 1.86 -6.14
N LEU A 344 -10.00 1.93 -4.81
CA LEU A 344 -8.83 1.66 -3.98
C LEU A 344 -8.34 0.21 -4.08
N LEU A 345 -9.19 -0.72 -4.51
CA LEU A 345 -8.85 -2.12 -4.78
C LEU A 345 -8.55 -2.40 -6.26
N HIS A 346 -8.66 -1.40 -7.13
CA HIS A 346 -8.29 -1.55 -8.54
C HIS A 346 -6.80 -1.87 -8.67
N ARG A 347 -6.43 -2.75 -9.59
CA ARG A 347 -5.05 -3.23 -9.78
C ARG A 347 -4.04 -2.08 -9.87
N GLU A 348 -4.30 -1.11 -10.73
CA GLU A 348 -3.40 0.05 -10.90
C GLU A 348 -3.36 0.98 -9.66
N ALA A 349 -4.46 1.08 -8.91
CA ALA A 349 -4.50 1.88 -7.68
C ALA A 349 -3.68 1.22 -6.56
N LEU A 350 -3.75 -0.11 -6.44
CA LEU A 350 -2.92 -0.88 -5.51
C LEU A 350 -1.45 -0.85 -5.92
N LYS A 351 -1.13 -0.99 -7.21
CA LYS A 351 0.23 -0.84 -7.74
C LYS A 351 0.85 0.50 -7.36
N ARG A 352 0.05 1.57 -7.40
CA ARG A 352 0.45 2.95 -7.04
C ARG A 352 0.26 3.29 -5.57
N ARG A 353 -0.14 2.31 -4.74
CA ARG A 353 -0.39 2.46 -3.30
C ARG A 353 -1.36 3.60 -2.94
N ARG A 354 -2.41 3.81 -3.74
CA ARG A 354 -3.47 4.79 -3.43
C ARG A 354 -4.21 4.46 -2.14
N ILE A 355 -4.45 3.17 -1.88
CA ILE A 355 -5.11 2.70 -0.66
C ILE A 355 -4.32 3.05 0.61
N ASP A 356 -2.99 3.10 0.53
CA ASP A 356 -2.13 3.53 1.64
C ASP A 356 -2.35 4.99 2.02
N GLU A 357 -2.53 5.87 1.03
CA GLU A 357 -2.76 7.30 1.27
C GLU A 357 -4.05 7.49 2.06
N VAL A 358 -5.12 6.77 1.66
CA VAL A 358 -6.41 6.79 2.34
C VAL A 358 -6.31 6.20 3.75
N TRP A 359 -5.62 5.06 3.90
CA TRP A 359 -5.43 4.45 5.22
C TRP A 359 -4.60 5.33 6.15
N LYS A 360 -3.48 5.90 5.69
CA LYS A 360 -2.64 6.81 6.50
C LYS A 360 -3.43 8.03 6.93
N HIS A 361 -4.18 8.64 6.01
CA HIS A 361 -5.04 9.77 6.34
C HIS A 361 -6.06 9.37 7.41
N ARG A 362 -6.74 8.23 7.22
CA ARG A 362 -7.72 7.71 8.19
C ARG A 362 -7.09 7.44 9.55
N ALA A 363 -5.94 6.77 9.59
CA ALA A 363 -5.22 6.42 10.81
C ALA A 363 -4.83 7.66 11.64
N VAL A 364 -4.44 8.76 10.99
CA VAL A 364 -4.15 10.02 11.69
C VAL A 364 -5.43 10.70 12.19
N THR A 365 -6.56 10.52 11.50
CA THR A 365 -7.86 11.07 11.90
C THR A 365 -8.68 10.17 12.84
N GLU A 366 -8.15 9.01 13.24
CA GLU A 366 -8.85 8.14 14.18
C GLU A 366 -8.94 8.81 15.56
N PRO A 367 -10.05 8.62 16.31
CA PRO A 367 -10.26 9.33 17.57
C PRO A 367 -9.17 9.12 18.63
N GLY A 368 -8.54 7.95 18.65
CA GLY A 368 -7.47 7.62 19.60
C GLY A 368 -6.20 8.45 19.36
N PRO A 369 -5.55 8.34 18.19
CA PRO A 369 -4.40 9.16 17.82
C PRO A 369 -4.66 10.67 17.92
N LEU A 370 -5.82 11.15 17.46
CA LEU A 370 -6.20 12.56 17.60
C LEU A 370 -6.29 13.00 19.06
N LEU A 371 -6.86 12.17 19.93
CA LEU A 371 -6.92 12.47 21.35
C LEU A 371 -5.54 12.43 21.99
N GLY A 372 -4.66 11.51 21.60
CA GLY A 372 -3.26 11.53 22.01
C GLY A 372 -2.56 12.84 21.64
N LEU A 373 -2.83 13.38 20.45
CA LEU A 373 -2.32 14.68 20.00
C LEU A 373 -2.90 15.83 20.83
N ILE A 374 -4.22 15.84 21.09
CA ILE A 374 -4.89 16.85 21.93
C ILE A 374 -4.31 16.85 23.36
N LEU A 375 -3.98 15.67 23.89
CA LEU A 375 -3.40 15.50 25.22
C LEU A 375 -1.88 15.68 25.26
N SER A 376 -1.23 16.03 24.15
CA SER A 376 0.20 16.33 24.14
C SER A 376 0.49 17.64 24.90
N GLU A 377 1.65 17.71 25.55
CA GLU A 377 2.07 18.88 26.32
C GLU A 377 2.03 20.16 25.48
N THR A 378 2.49 20.09 24.23
CA THR A 378 2.48 21.23 23.30
C THR A 378 1.07 21.74 23.05
N ILE A 379 0.10 20.86 22.76
CA ILE A 379 -1.28 21.29 22.47
C ILE A 379 -2.00 21.74 23.74
N LEU A 380 -1.83 21.03 24.85
CA LEU A 380 -2.40 21.44 26.14
C LEU A 380 -1.87 22.81 26.58
N ASP A 381 -0.59 23.12 26.35
CA ASP A 381 -0.04 24.45 26.63
C ASP A 381 -0.62 25.54 25.73
N GLN A 382 -0.89 25.24 24.45
CA GLN A 382 -1.61 26.17 23.57
C GLN A 382 -3.05 26.40 24.04
N ILE A 383 -3.77 25.34 24.43
CA ILE A 383 -5.12 25.46 25.00
C ILE A 383 -5.07 26.32 26.27
N ARG A 384 -4.10 26.09 27.16
CA ARG A 384 -3.90 26.88 28.38
C ARG A 384 -3.69 28.37 28.09
N LYS A 385 -2.80 28.69 27.14
CA LYS A 385 -2.54 30.08 26.71
C LYS A 385 -3.80 30.72 26.13
N GLU A 386 -4.56 29.97 25.35
CA GLU A 386 -5.80 30.43 24.73
C GLU A 386 -6.89 30.69 25.76
N VAL A 387 -7.08 29.79 26.73
CA VAL A 387 -8.02 29.97 27.85
C VAL A 387 -7.67 31.24 28.63
N LYS A 388 -6.39 31.45 28.96
CA LYS A 388 -5.96 32.68 29.64
C LYS A 388 -6.22 33.93 28.80
N ARG A 389 -5.97 33.88 27.48
CA ARG A 389 -6.21 35.00 26.57
C ARG A 389 -7.70 35.37 26.51
N GLN A 390 -8.59 34.38 26.43
CA GLN A 390 -10.03 34.62 26.30
C GLN A 390 -10.72 34.98 27.62
N THR A 391 -10.29 34.35 28.71
CA THR A 391 -11.01 34.45 30.00
C THR A 391 -10.28 35.31 31.04
N GLY A 392 -8.99 35.58 30.85
CA GLY A 392 -8.13 36.19 31.87
C GLY A 392 -7.71 35.26 33.00
N ILE A 393 -8.23 34.02 33.06
CA ILE A 393 -8.01 33.07 34.15
C ILE A 393 -6.78 32.21 33.86
N THR A 394 -5.96 31.97 34.87
CA THR A 394 -4.81 31.06 34.77
C THR A 394 -5.25 29.65 35.15
N THR A 395 -4.85 28.66 34.35
CA THR A 395 -5.07 27.23 34.59
C THR A 395 -3.76 26.45 34.32
N THR A 396 -3.74 25.16 34.64
CA THR A 396 -2.59 24.27 34.44
C THR A 396 -2.83 23.29 33.29
N VAL A 397 -1.75 22.67 32.79
CA VAL A 397 -1.84 21.64 31.74
C VAL A 397 -2.52 20.39 32.30
N GLU A 398 -2.28 20.10 33.57
CA GLU A 398 -2.83 18.98 34.33
C GLU A 398 -4.35 19.08 34.46
N ASP A 399 -4.86 20.23 34.91
CA ASP A 399 -6.30 20.49 35.06
C ASP A 399 -7.03 20.35 33.72
N LEU A 400 -6.43 20.89 32.64
CA LEU A 400 -7.00 20.78 31.29
C LEU A 400 -7.01 19.33 30.79
N SER A 401 -5.92 18.58 31.00
CA SER A 401 -5.85 17.16 30.67
C SER A 401 -6.92 16.38 31.43
N GLU A 402 -7.09 16.61 32.73
CA GLU A 402 -8.11 15.93 33.53
C GLU A 402 -9.53 16.28 33.07
N ALA A 403 -9.82 17.56 32.83
CA ALA A 403 -11.11 18.00 32.34
C ALA A 403 -11.46 17.39 30.97
N ILE A 404 -10.50 17.29 30.05
CA ILE A 404 -10.69 16.63 28.75
C ILE A 404 -10.97 15.13 28.94
N LYS A 405 -10.14 14.44 29.73
CA LYS A 405 -10.24 12.99 29.93
C LYS A 405 -11.54 12.56 30.64
N THR A 406 -12.03 13.38 31.56
CA THR A 406 -13.17 13.03 32.43
C THR A 406 -14.48 13.66 31.98
N GLY A 407 -14.44 14.88 31.45
CA GLY A 407 -15.63 15.68 31.13
C GLY A 407 -16.01 15.72 29.65
N ILE A 408 -15.09 15.42 28.73
CA ILE A 408 -15.32 15.55 27.28
C ILE A 408 -15.28 14.20 26.56
N VAL A 409 -14.32 13.35 26.92
CA VAL A 409 -14.04 12.10 26.18
C VAL A 409 -14.86 10.93 26.72
N ASP A 410 -15.37 10.07 25.83
CA ASP A 410 -15.96 8.77 26.21
C ASP A 410 -14.91 7.91 26.96
N PRO A 411 -15.20 7.43 28.19
CA PRO A 411 -14.28 6.61 28.96
C PRO A 411 -13.71 5.40 28.19
N LYS A 412 -14.45 4.84 27.22
CA LYS A 412 -13.97 3.75 26.37
C LYS A 412 -12.84 4.16 25.44
N LEU A 413 -12.81 5.41 24.98
CA LEU A 413 -11.76 5.95 24.13
C LEU A 413 -10.47 6.17 24.92
N ILE A 414 -10.58 6.62 26.18
CA ILE A 414 -9.47 6.69 27.13
C ILE A 414 -8.88 5.31 27.38
N ALA A 415 -9.72 4.32 27.66
CA ALA A 415 -9.27 2.95 27.90
C ALA A 415 -8.56 2.31 26.69
N LYS A 416 -8.77 2.82 25.47
CA LYS A 416 -8.10 2.39 24.23
C LYS A 416 -6.72 3.02 24.07
N LEU A 417 -6.54 4.26 24.52
CA LEU A 417 -5.25 4.99 24.46
C LEU A 417 -4.18 4.41 25.38
N TYR A 418 -4.57 3.89 26.55
CA TYR A 418 -3.63 3.32 27.53
C TYR A 418 -3.50 1.79 27.44
N ARG A 419 -4.05 1.17 26.40
CA ARG A 419 -4.00 -0.28 26.17
C ARG A 419 -3.00 -0.71 25.08
N SER A 420 -2.27 0.24 24.50
CA SER A 420 -1.22 0.01 23.49
C SER A 420 0.10 -0.42 24.13
#